data_AF-A0A1H6TUL3-F1
#
_entry.id   AF-A0A1H6TUL3-F1
#
_cell.length_a   1.000
_cell.length_b   1.000
_cell.length_c   1.000
_cell.angle_alpha   90.00
_cell.angle_beta   90.00
_cell.angle_gamma   90.00
#
_symmetry.space_group_name_H-M   'P 1'
#
loop_
_entity.id
_entity.type
_entity.pdbx_description
1 polymer ?
#
loop_
_entity_poly.entity_id
_entity_poly.type
_entity_poly.pdbx_seq_one_letter_code
_entity_poly.pdbx_strand_id
1 'polypeptide(L)'
;MISLHCPGSCLRREDSEKIKNLSTARNSKIEAKGKDRKETEFFGKFVLCSNNEENFIVIDPAETRYWIRKVPVLSSENIHLLDLMASELPAFLNYLLCRNLSVPIAQTRMWFSERQIRTEALMRVIRNNRNRLETEMLFILREIFENTGNSKLEFTNRDMLELLKRNMPRLTRQQVSNVLQAEWGLKPVANSLNYQTYLYNTCNDLTAVHSTGRYYSISMDWISQKFDEGL
;
A
#
# COMPACT_ATOMS: atom_id res chain seq x y z
N MET A 1 -18.83 -12.38 -13.81
CA MET A 1 -17.96 -12.29 -12.61
C MET A 1 -16.60 -12.82 -13.02
N ILE A 2 -15.55 -11.99 -13.04
CA ILE A 2 -14.21 -12.46 -13.36
C ILE A 2 -13.54 -12.78 -12.03
N SER A 3 -13.35 -14.07 -11.75
CA SER A 3 -12.53 -14.52 -10.62
C SER A 3 -11.09 -14.67 -11.12
N LEU A 4 -10.20 -13.82 -10.60
CA LEU A 4 -8.77 -13.97 -10.84
C LEU A 4 -8.19 -14.71 -9.64
N HIS A 5 -7.83 -15.96 -9.85
CA HIS A 5 -7.02 -16.71 -8.90
C HIS A 5 -5.56 -16.29 -9.08
N CYS A 6 -4.93 -15.74 -8.05
CA CYS A 6 -3.54 -15.31 -8.11
C CYS A 6 -2.67 -16.22 -7.23
N PRO A 7 -2.07 -17.28 -7.80
CA PRO A 7 -1.20 -18.17 -7.06
C PRO A 7 0.17 -17.50 -6.87
N GLY A 8 0.39 -16.93 -5.68
CA GLY A 8 1.73 -16.57 -5.18
C GLY A 8 2.42 -15.35 -5.79
N SER A 9 1.91 -14.75 -6.87
CA SER A 9 2.49 -13.53 -7.45
C SER A 9 1.76 -12.26 -6.99
N CYS A 10 2.48 -11.28 -6.45
CA CYS A 10 1.93 -9.94 -6.20
C CYS A 10 1.47 -9.31 -7.53
N LEU A 11 0.22 -8.84 -7.63
CA LEU A 11 -0.21 -8.05 -8.78
C LEU A 11 0.62 -6.77 -8.86
N ARG A 12 1.24 -6.53 -10.02
CA ARG A 12 2.04 -5.33 -10.23
C ARG A 12 1.15 -4.09 -10.17
N ARG A 13 1.77 -2.94 -9.90
CA ARG A 13 1.07 -1.64 -9.88
C ARG A 13 0.27 -1.39 -11.18
N GLU A 14 0.79 -1.81 -12.33
CA GLU A 14 0.10 -1.73 -13.62
C GLU A 14 -1.20 -2.53 -13.65
N ASP A 15 -1.23 -3.71 -13.03
CA ASP A 15 -2.43 -4.56 -12.99
C ASP A 15 -3.46 -4.00 -12.01
N SER A 16 -3.01 -3.42 -10.89
CA SER A 16 -3.86 -2.64 -9.97
C SER A 16 -4.53 -1.47 -10.70
N GLU A 17 -3.77 -0.68 -11.48
CA GLU A 17 -4.33 0.43 -12.28
C GLU A 17 -5.30 -0.03 -13.37
N LYS A 18 -5.03 -1.16 -14.04
CA LYS A 18 -5.99 -1.76 -14.99
C LYS A 18 -7.29 -2.15 -14.31
N ILE A 19 -7.22 -2.79 -13.14
CA ILE A 19 -8.41 -3.17 -12.36
C ILE A 19 -9.19 -1.94 -11.93
N LYS A 20 -8.53 -0.88 -11.46
CA LYS A 20 -9.16 0.40 -11.11
C LYS A 20 -9.90 1.00 -12.30
N ASN A 21 -9.26 1.05 -13.46
CA ASN A 21 -9.88 1.57 -14.68
C ASN A 21 -11.10 0.75 -15.08
N LEU A 22 -10.99 -0.57 -15.12
CA LEU A 22 -12.11 -1.46 -15.47
C LEU A 22 -13.24 -1.38 -14.44
N SER A 23 -12.95 -1.25 -13.15
CA SER A 23 -13.97 -1.18 -12.09
C SER A 23 -14.91 0.03 -12.21
N THR A 24 -14.50 1.06 -12.94
CA THR A 24 -15.27 2.29 -13.15
C THR A 24 -15.62 2.56 -14.61
N ALA A 25 -15.14 1.71 -15.54
CA ALA A 25 -15.40 1.84 -16.96
C ALA A 25 -16.88 1.55 -17.26
N ARG A 26 -17.50 2.44 -18.06
CA ARG A 26 -18.86 2.22 -18.57
C ARG A 26 -18.86 1.34 -19.81
N ASN A 27 -17.81 1.45 -20.63
CA ASN A 27 -17.65 0.71 -21.87
C ASN A 27 -16.29 0.01 -21.88
N SER A 28 -16.22 -1.15 -22.53
CA SER A 28 -14.98 -1.89 -22.77
C SER A 28 -14.86 -2.26 -24.24
N LYS A 29 -13.65 -2.12 -24.78
CA LYS A 29 -13.32 -2.54 -26.14
C LYS A 29 -12.90 -3.99 -26.12
N ILE A 30 -13.69 -4.85 -26.74
CA ILE A 30 -13.42 -6.27 -26.84
C ILE A 30 -12.77 -6.54 -28.18
N GLU A 31 -11.55 -7.06 -28.14
CA GLU A 31 -10.81 -7.51 -29.32
C GLU A 31 -10.67 -9.02 -29.24
N ALA A 32 -11.37 -9.72 -30.13
CA ALA A 32 -11.17 -11.15 -30.33
C ALA A 32 -10.25 -11.34 -31.54
N LYS A 33 -9.31 -12.29 -31.45
CA LYS A 33 -8.38 -12.58 -32.53
C LYS A 33 -9.16 -12.89 -33.82
N GLY A 34 -8.92 -12.10 -34.88
CA GLY A 34 -9.58 -12.26 -36.18
C GLY A 34 -10.99 -11.65 -36.28
N LYS A 35 -11.40 -10.76 -35.36
CA LYS A 35 -12.66 -10.01 -35.46
C LYS A 35 -12.44 -8.52 -35.26
N ASP A 36 -13.30 -7.71 -35.88
CA ASP A 36 -13.31 -6.27 -35.70
C ASP A 36 -13.59 -5.87 -34.25
N ARG A 37 -12.96 -4.76 -33.83
CA ARG A 37 -13.09 -4.22 -32.48
C ARG A 37 -14.53 -3.82 -32.23
N LYS A 38 -15.12 -4.31 -31.14
CA LYS A 38 -16.46 -3.90 -30.69
C LYS A 38 -16.39 -3.24 -29.32
N GLU A 39 -17.07 -2.11 -29.19
CA GLU A 39 -17.28 -1.46 -27.90
C GLU A 39 -18.58 -1.98 -27.30
N THR A 40 -18.55 -2.40 -26.05
CA THR A 40 -19.70 -2.95 -25.34
C THR A 40 -19.75 -2.41 -23.92
N GLU A 41 -20.94 -2.22 -23.39
CA GLU A 41 -21.13 -1.75 -22.02
C GLU A 41 -20.54 -2.75 -21.01
N PHE A 42 -19.82 -2.23 -20.01
CA PHE A 42 -19.08 -3.02 -19.04
C PHE A 42 -19.76 -2.97 -17.67
N PHE A 43 -20.31 -4.11 -17.27
CA PHE A 43 -20.93 -4.32 -15.95
C PHE A 43 -20.09 -5.22 -15.03
N GLY A 44 -18.80 -5.38 -15.33
CA GLY A 44 -17.95 -6.31 -14.62
C GLY A 44 -17.76 -5.95 -13.15
N LYS A 45 -17.86 -6.95 -12.29
CA LYS A 45 -17.42 -6.91 -10.90
C LYS A 45 -16.26 -7.88 -10.71
N PHE A 46 -15.28 -7.46 -9.94
CA PHE A 46 -14.05 -8.21 -9.67
C PHE A 46 -14.11 -8.79 -8.27
N VAL A 47 -13.82 -10.09 -8.17
CA VAL A 47 -13.62 -10.78 -6.90
C VAL A 47 -12.24 -11.42 -6.97
N LEU A 48 -11.34 -10.99 -6.09
CA LEU A 48 -9.98 -11.49 -5.98
C LEU A 48 -9.88 -12.37 -4.75
N CYS A 49 -9.30 -13.56 -4.91
CA CYS A 49 -9.04 -14.47 -3.81
C CYS A 49 -7.54 -14.72 -3.73
N SER A 50 -6.96 -14.56 -2.54
CA SER A 50 -5.55 -14.85 -2.28
C SER A 50 -5.38 -15.47 -0.91
N ASN A 51 -4.42 -16.38 -0.81
CA ASN A 51 -3.94 -16.92 0.47
C ASN A 51 -2.79 -16.07 1.03
N ASN A 52 -2.25 -15.12 0.26
CA ASN A 52 -1.30 -14.13 0.76
C ASN A 52 -2.10 -12.99 1.41
N GLU A 53 -1.90 -12.74 2.70
CA GLU A 53 -2.63 -11.71 3.44
C GLU A 53 -2.02 -10.30 3.31
N GLU A 54 -0.80 -10.21 2.79
CA GLU A 54 0.03 -9.01 2.93
C GLU A 54 0.28 -8.32 1.60
N ASN A 55 0.69 -9.07 0.57
CA ASN A 55 1.29 -8.52 -0.65
C ASN A 55 0.72 -9.15 -1.91
N PHE A 56 -0.62 -9.22 -2.01
CA PHE A 56 -1.29 -9.74 -3.22
C PHE A 56 -1.63 -8.66 -4.24
N ILE A 57 -1.70 -7.40 -3.82
CA ILE A 57 -2.00 -6.26 -4.69
C ILE A 57 -1.46 -4.95 -4.11
N VAL A 58 -0.90 -4.10 -4.98
CA VAL A 58 -0.43 -2.75 -4.61
C VAL A 58 -1.59 -1.77 -4.55
N ILE A 59 -1.83 -1.19 -3.38
CA ILE A 59 -2.93 -0.27 -3.08
C ILE A 59 -2.36 1.03 -2.50
N ASP A 60 -2.79 2.15 -3.07
CA ASP A 60 -2.48 3.48 -2.56
C ASP A 60 -3.33 3.78 -1.30
N PRO A 61 -2.80 4.44 -0.26
CA PRO A 61 -3.57 4.76 0.95
C PRO A 61 -4.89 5.52 0.69
N ALA A 62 -4.96 6.35 -0.35
CA ALA A 62 -6.16 7.12 -0.71
C ALA A 62 -7.13 6.34 -1.62
N GLU A 63 -6.85 5.07 -1.93
CA GLU A 63 -7.65 4.26 -2.84
C GLU A 63 -8.93 3.74 -2.17
N THR A 64 -10.08 4.03 -2.80
CA THR A 64 -11.41 3.70 -2.24
C THR A 64 -12.16 2.61 -3.01
N ARG A 65 -11.48 1.91 -3.94
CA ARG A 65 -12.12 0.89 -4.79
C ARG A 65 -11.96 -0.54 -4.26
N TYR A 66 -11.21 -0.75 -3.17
CA TYR A 66 -10.98 -2.07 -2.59
C TYR A 66 -11.77 -2.27 -1.31
N TRP A 67 -12.40 -3.44 -1.21
CA TRP A 67 -12.97 -3.95 0.03
C TRP A 67 -12.37 -5.33 0.30
N ILE A 68 -11.53 -5.42 1.33
CA ILE A 68 -10.74 -6.62 1.63
C ILE A 68 -11.31 -7.27 2.89
N ARG A 69 -11.57 -8.57 2.82
CA ARG A 69 -12.13 -9.35 3.94
C ARG A 69 -11.28 -10.58 4.17
N LYS A 70 -10.87 -10.80 5.42
CA LYS A 70 -10.31 -12.08 5.85
C LYS A 70 -11.46 -13.06 6.05
N VAL A 71 -11.48 -14.13 5.26
CA VAL A 71 -12.45 -15.22 5.39
C VAL A 71 -11.89 -16.21 6.42
N PRO A 72 -12.66 -16.59 7.46
CA PRO A 72 -12.20 -17.56 8.45
C PRO A 72 -12.01 -18.94 7.82
N VAL A 73 -11.06 -19.71 8.38
CA VAL A 73 -10.88 -21.11 8.03
C VAL A 73 -12.03 -21.93 8.61
N LEU A 74 -12.51 -22.93 7.88
CA LEU A 74 -13.52 -23.86 8.36
C LEU A 74 -12.96 -24.69 9.53
N SER A 75 -13.76 -24.89 10.57
CA SER A 75 -13.34 -25.63 11.77
C SER A 75 -13.21 -27.14 11.55
N SER A 76 -13.88 -27.68 10.53
CA SER A 76 -13.88 -29.09 10.18
C SER A 76 -13.99 -29.27 8.68
N GLU A 77 -13.36 -30.32 8.16
CA GLU A 77 -13.52 -30.71 6.76
C GLU A 77 -14.92 -31.28 6.51
N ASN A 78 -15.50 -30.95 5.35
CA ASN A 78 -16.77 -31.48 4.88
C ASN A 78 -16.65 -31.84 3.40
N ILE A 79 -16.63 -33.14 3.11
CA ILE A 79 -16.50 -33.66 1.74
C ILE A 79 -17.70 -33.33 0.84
N HIS A 80 -18.86 -33.00 1.43
CA HIS A 80 -20.09 -32.63 0.72
C HIS A 80 -20.33 -31.12 0.67
N LEU A 81 -19.36 -30.29 1.07
CA LEU A 81 -19.53 -28.84 1.18
C LEU A 81 -20.04 -28.21 -0.12
N LEU A 82 -19.51 -28.61 -1.27
CA LEU A 82 -19.89 -28.05 -2.56
C LEU A 82 -21.36 -28.34 -2.91
N ASP A 83 -21.81 -29.58 -2.67
CA ASP A 83 -23.19 -29.99 -2.94
C ASP A 83 -24.18 -29.26 -2.01
N LEU A 84 -23.83 -29.13 -0.73
CA LEU A 84 -24.61 -28.37 0.23
C LEU A 84 -24.72 -26.89 -0.19
N MET A 85 -23.60 -26.25 -0.54
CA MET A 85 -23.60 -24.86 -1.03
C MET A 85 -24.44 -24.70 -2.30
N ALA A 86 -24.38 -25.66 -3.23
CA ALA A 86 -25.20 -25.64 -4.43
C ALA A 86 -26.70 -25.75 -4.10
N SER A 87 -27.07 -26.61 -3.14
CA SER A 87 -28.45 -26.78 -2.69
C SER A 87 -29.01 -25.54 -1.99
N GLU A 88 -28.17 -24.70 -1.37
CA GLU A 88 -28.57 -23.45 -0.72
C GLU A 88 -28.76 -22.27 -1.68
N LEU A 89 -28.27 -22.36 -2.93
CA LEU A 89 -28.32 -21.25 -3.88
C LEU A 89 -29.73 -20.64 -4.04
N PRO A 90 -30.83 -21.40 -4.16
CA PRO A 90 -32.16 -20.82 -4.30
C PRO A 90 -32.56 -19.97 -3.09
N ALA A 91 -32.30 -20.47 -1.87
CA ALA A 91 -32.60 -19.75 -0.63
C ALA A 91 -31.73 -18.50 -0.49
N PHE A 92 -30.44 -18.61 -0.83
CA PHE A 92 -29.51 -17.49 -0.81
C PHE A 92 -29.91 -16.39 -1.81
N LEU A 93 -30.32 -16.75 -3.03
CA LEU A 93 -30.81 -15.80 -4.03
C LEU A 93 -32.09 -15.09 -3.55
N ASN A 94 -33.04 -15.84 -2.99
CA ASN A 94 -34.25 -15.26 -2.40
C ASN A 94 -33.91 -14.24 -1.30
N TYR A 95 -32.97 -14.58 -0.41
CA TYR A 95 -32.48 -13.66 0.61
C TYR A 95 -31.86 -12.40 0.00
N LEU A 96 -31.01 -12.52 -1.03
CA LEU A 96 -30.39 -11.36 -1.69
C LEU A 96 -31.41 -10.42 -2.34
N LEU A 97 -32.51 -10.95 -2.87
CA LEU A 97 -33.58 -10.18 -3.53
C LEU A 97 -34.52 -9.50 -2.52
N CYS A 98 -34.79 -10.14 -1.39
CA CYS A 98 -35.78 -9.68 -0.41
C CYS A 98 -35.18 -8.95 0.80
N ARG A 99 -33.86 -8.98 1.00
CA ARG A 99 -33.23 -8.31 2.14
C ARG A 99 -33.28 -6.80 2.04
N ASN A 100 -33.35 -6.14 3.19
CA ASN A 100 -33.09 -4.71 3.29
C ASN A 100 -31.58 -4.44 3.15
N LEU A 101 -31.22 -3.54 2.23
CA LEU A 101 -29.83 -3.11 2.07
C LEU A 101 -29.41 -2.22 3.25
N SER A 102 -28.23 -2.49 3.82
CA SER A 102 -27.66 -1.66 4.89
C SER A 102 -27.32 -0.24 4.41
N VAL A 103 -27.01 -0.09 3.12
CA VAL A 103 -26.77 1.19 2.46
C VAL A 103 -27.69 1.26 1.24
N PRO A 104 -28.94 1.72 1.40
CA PRO A 104 -29.94 1.70 0.33
C PRO A 104 -29.68 2.76 -0.74
N ILE A 105 -28.95 3.84 -0.39
CA ILE A 105 -28.63 4.96 -1.26
C ILE A 105 -27.11 5.09 -1.33
N ALA A 106 -26.59 5.28 -2.54
CA ALA A 106 -25.16 5.49 -2.76
C ALA A 106 -24.67 6.75 -2.00
N GLN A 107 -23.65 6.58 -1.17
CA GLN A 107 -22.99 7.67 -0.44
C GLN A 107 -21.90 8.35 -1.27
N THR A 108 -21.32 7.63 -2.23
CA THR A 108 -20.27 8.10 -3.13
C THR A 108 -20.48 7.54 -4.53
N ARG A 109 -19.63 7.95 -5.49
CA ARG A 109 -19.54 7.30 -6.81
C ARG A 109 -19.29 5.78 -6.72
N MET A 110 -18.64 5.33 -5.64
CA MET A 110 -18.33 3.91 -5.37
C MET A 110 -19.36 3.23 -4.45
N TRP A 111 -20.54 3.84 -4.27
CA TRP A 111 -21.64 3.43 -3.37
C TRP A 111 -21.33 3.59 -1.88
N PHE A 112 -20.22 3.03 -1.40
CA PHE A 112 -19.82 3.09 0.01
C PHE A 112 -18.89 4.27 0.30
N SER A 113 -18.88 4.75 1.55
CA SER A 113 -17.88 5.71 2.02
C SER A 113 -16.57 5.03 2.39
N GLU A 114 -15.46 5.79 2.37
CA GLU A 114 -14.13 5.29 2.76
C GLU A 114 -14.16 4.60 4.13
N ARG A 115 -14.85 5.22 5.10
CA ARG A 115 -15.00 4.67 6.45
C ARG A 115 -15.66 3.28 6.48
N GLN A 116 -16.57 2.99 5.55
CA GLN A 116 -17.26 1.69 5.51
C GLN A 116 -16.40 0.58 4.91
N ILE A 117 -15.51 0.92 3.98
CA ILE A 117 -14.64 -0.05 3.30
C ILE A 117 -13.28 -0.22 4.00
N ARG A 118 -12.91 0.72 4.88
CA ARG A 118 -11.70 0.69 5.69
C ARG A 118 -11.79 -0.45 6.72
N THR A 119 -11.16 -1.56 6.38
CA THR A 119 -11.10 -2.78 7.20
C THR A 119 -9.67 -3.01 7.68
N GLU A 120 -9.52 -3.76 8.78
CA GLU A 120 -8.20 -4.17 9.30
C GLU A 120 -7.35 -4.92 8.25
N ALA A 121 -7.99 -5.73 7.41
CA ALA A 121 -7.30 -6.45 6.35
C ALA A 121 -6.82 -5.50 5.24
N LEU A 122 -7.63 -4.52 4.86
CA LEU A 122 -7.23 -3.48 3.90
C LEU A 122 -6.07 -2.64 4.43
N MET A 123 -6.14 -2.22 5.69
CA MET A 123 -5.07 -1.44 6.32
C MET A 123 -3.74 -2.21 6.34
N ARG A 124 -3.76 -3.51 6.65
CA ARG A 124 -2.56 -4.37 6.58
C ARG A 124 -1.92 -4.41 5.19
N VAL A 125 -2.73 -4.58 4.15
CA VAL A 125 -2.22 -4.60 2.76
C VAL A 125 -1.63 -3.24 2.37
N ILE A 126 -2.29 -2.14 2.73
CA ILE A 126 -1.76 -0.77 2.48
C ILE A 126 -0.43 -0.56 3.22
N ARG A 127 -0.33 -1.00 4.48
CA ARG A 127 0.91 -0.90 5.27
C ARG A 127 2.04 -1.70 4.67
N ASN A 128 1.77 -2.93 4.25
CA ASN A 128 2.78 -3.83 3.70
C ASN A 128 3.18 -3.48 2.26
N ASN A 129 2.35 -2.71 1.56
CA ASN A 129 2.73 -2.07 0.30
C ASN A 129 3.75 -0.93 0.45
N ARG A 130 4.06 -0.48 1.68
CA ARG A 130 5.15 0.49 1.90
C ARG A 130 6.46 -0.08 1.36
N ASN A 131 7.24 0.80 0.74
CA ASN A 131 8.48 0.40 0.09
C ASN A 131 9.44 -0.14 1.17
N ARG A 132 10.12 -1.27 0.91
CA ARG A 132 11.15 -1.82 1.81
C ARG A 132 12.19 -0.76 2.16
N LEU A 133 12.55 0.07 1.19
CA LEU A 133 13.44 1.21 1.37
C LEU A 133 12.88 2.24 2.35
N GLU A 134 11.63 2.64 2.18
CA GLU A 134 10.95 3.59 3.06
C GLU A 134 10.91 3.07 4.50
N THR A 135 10.58 1.79 4.66
CA THR A 135 10.55 1.12 5.97
C THR A 135 11.91 1.16 6.65
N GLU A 136 12.97 0.83 5.92
CA GLU A 136 14.35 0.89 6.42
C GLU A 136 14.76 2.31 6.82
N MET A 137 14.38 3.30 6.00
CA MET A 137 14.64 4.71 6.29
C MET A 137 13.98 5.13 7.60
N LEU A 138 12.70 4.77 7.80
CA LEU A 138 11.98 5.08 9.05
C LEU A 138 12.63 4.42 10.27
N PHE A 139 13.11 3.17 10.14
CA PHE A 139 13.80 2.48 11.24
C PHE A 139 15.10 3.16 11.64
N ILE A 140 16.00 3.45 10.68
CA ILE A 140 17.27 4.13 10.96
C ILE A 140 17.02 5.49 11.59
N LEU A 141 16.08 6.26 11.06
CA LEU A 141 15.78 7.58 11.58
C LEU A 141 15.25 7.55 13.01
N ARG A 142 14.39 6.56 13.32
CA ARG A 142 13.89 6.34 14.68
C ARG A 142 15.00 5.92 15.64
N GLU A 143 15.89 5.01 15.21
CA GLU A 143 17.07 4.60 15.98
C GLU A 143 17.95 5.82 16.31
N ILE A 144 18.16 6.73 15.36
CA ILE A 144 18.92 7.97 15.60
C ILE A 144 18.23 8.83 16.67
N PHE A 145 16.92 9.01 16.61
CA PHE A 145 16.18 9.78 17.61
C PHE A 145 16.27 9.14 19.01
N GLU A 146 16.08 7.83 19.11
CA GLU A 146 16.16 7.08 20.37
C GLU A 146 17.56 7.11 20.98
N ASN A 147 18.62 7.00 20.17
CA ASN A 147 20.00 7.00 20.64
C ASN A 147 20.52 8.40 21.02
N THR A 148 19.99 9.45 20.39
CA THR A 148 20.53 10.82 20.56
C THR A 148 19.68 11.68 21.49
N GLY A 149 18.40 11.34 21.69
CA GLY A 149 17.45 12.16 22.45
C GLY A 149 17.08 13.48 21.77
N ASN A 150 17.48 13.69 20.51
CA ASN A 150 17.14 14.90 19.77
C ASN A 150 15.66 14.94 19.39
N SER A 151 15.09 16.13 19.27
CA SER A 151 13.71 16.32 18.78
C SER A 151 13.64 16.58 17.27
N LYS A 152 14.77 16.89 16.64
CA LYS A 152 14.92 17.25 15.24
C LYS A 152 16.17 16.60 14.65
N LEU A 153 16.06 16.11 13.42
CA LEU A 153 17.18 15.60 12.64
C LEU A 153 17.29 16.34 11.32
N GLU A 154 18.54 16.59 10.92
CA GLU A 154 18.88 17.25 9.67
C GLU A 154 19.84 16.35 8.88
N PHE A 155 19.51 16.07 7.62
CA PHE A 155 20.33 15.20 6.76
C PHE A 155 20.11 15.53 5.29
N THR A 156 21.11 15.28 4.46
CA THR A 156 20.97 15.32 3.01
C THR A 156 20.64 13.94 2.46
N ASN A 157 20.25 13.90 1.18
CA ASN A 157 20.06 12.65 0.46
C ASN A 157 21.33 11.77 0.49
N ARG A 158 22.52 12.39 0.46
CA ARG A 158 23.80 11.66 0.54
C ARG A 158 23.96 10.98 1.90
N ASP A 159 23.69 11.71 2.98
CA ASP A 159 23.85 11.17 4.34
C ASP A 159 22.88 10.00 4.56
N MET A 160 21.63 10.17 4.11
CA MET A 160 20.62 9.11 4.16
C MET A 160 21.06 7.86 3.36
N LEU A 161 21.57 8.06 2.14
CA LEU A 161 22.10 6.97 1.33
C LEU A 161 23.26 6.26 2.04
N GLU A 162 24.13 7.00 2.72
CA GLU A 162 25.29 6.46 3.44
C GLU A 162 24.86 5.63 4.65
N LEU A 163 23.89 6.10 5.42
CA LEU A 163 23.27 5.34 6.51
C LEU A 163 22.65 4.03 6.02
N LEU A 164 21.95 4.07 4.87
CA LEU A 164 21.24 2.92 4.31
C LEU A 164 22.16 1.87 3.70
N LYS A 165 23.37 2.24 3.24
CA LYS A 165 24.30 1.30 2.59
C LYS A 165 24.66 0.10 3.47
N ARG A 166 24.61 0.25 4.79
CA ARG A 166 24.81 -0.84 5.76
C ARG A 166 23.86 -2.01 5.49
N ASN A 167 22.58 -1.72 5.27
CA ASN A 167 21.52 -2.73 5.09
C ASN A 167 21.14 -2.92 3.61
N MET A 168 21.45 -1.94 2.76
CA MET A 168 21.10 -1.90 1.33
C MET A 168 22.30 -1.44 0.46
N PRO A 169 23.34 -2.27 0.27
CA PRO A 169 24.60 -1.85 -0.36
C PRO A 169 24.48 -1.45 -1.84
N ARG A 170 23.43 -1.93 -2.53
CA ARG A 170 23.18 -1.63 -3.96
C ARG A 170 22.22 -0.46 -4.17
N LEU A 171 21.85 0.25 -3.11
CA LEU A 171 20.90 1.34 -3.18
C LEU A 171 21.47 2.53 -3.96
N THR A 172 20.63 3.17 -4.77
CA THR A 172 21.01 4.36 -5.54
C THR A 172 20.48 5.65 -4.92
N ARG A 173 21.18 6.76 -5.17
CA ARG A 173 20.74 8.10 -4.75
C ARG A 173 19.34 8.45 -5.27
N GLN A 174 18.99 8.01 -6.47
CA GLN A 174 17.68 8.29 -7.07
C GLN A 174 16.55 7.61 -6.29
N GLN A 175 16.75 6.38 -5.82
CA GLN A 175 15.75 5.67 -5.02
C GLN A 175 15.49 6.40 -3.70
N VAL A 176 16.54 6.89 -3.04
CA VAL A 176 16.42 7.71 -1.82
C VAL A 176 15.71 9.04 -2.13
N SER A 177 16.04 9.70 -3.25
CA SER A 177 15.35 10.93 -3.68
C SER A 177 13.85 10.72 -3.86
N ASN A 178 13.45 9.60 -4.45
CA ASN A 178 12.05 9.29 -4.70
C ASN A 178 11.27 9.18 -3.38
N VAL A 179 11.81 8.48 -2.38
CA VAL A 179 11.16 8.39 -1.06
C VAL A 179 11.07 9.78 -0.41
N LEU A 180 12.18 10.50 -0.30
CA LEU A 180 12.21 11.81 0.38
C LEU A 180 11.30 12.85 -0.28
N GLN A 181 11.27 12.92 -1.61
CA GLN A 181 10.61 14.01 -2.34
C GLN A 181 9.23 13.63 -2.85
N ALA A 182 9.07 12.44 -3.42
CA ALA A 182 7.81 12.02 -4.04
C ALA A 182 6.88 11.33 -3.04
N GLU A 183 7.40 10.46 -2.17
CA GLU A 183 6.58 9.74 -1.18
C GLU A 183 6.36 10.58 0.09
N TRP A 184 7.39 11.23 0.62
CA TRP A 184 7.31 12.02 1.86
C TRP A 184 7.06 13.52 1.64
N GLY A 185 7.19 14.01 0.40
CA GLY A 185 6.95 15.42 0.08
C GLY A 185 7.93 16.39 0.74
N LEU A 186 9.08 15.91 1.25
CA LEU A 186 10.06 16.76 1.93
C LEU A 186 10.77 17.66 0.92
N LYS A 187 11.00 18.91 1.32
CA LYS A 187 11.75 19.89 0.55
C LYS A 187 13.04 20.23 1.29
N PRO A 188 14.20 20.18 0.63
CA PRO A 188 15.43 20.60 1.27
C PRO A 188 15.44 22.13 1.43
N VAL A 189 16.25 22.62 2.36
CA VAL A 189 16.45 24.07 2.52
C VAL A 189 16.98 24.71 1.22
N ALA A 190 16.58 25.96 0.98
CA ALA A 190 16.87 26.64 -0.29
C ALA A 190 18.37 26.95 -0.48
N ASN A 191 19.10 27.19 0.60
CA ASN A 191 20.52 27.52 0.57
C ASN A 191 21.35 26.40 1.21
N SER A 192 22.61 26.27 0.80
CA SER A 192 23.54 25.40 1.50
C SER A 192 23.87 26.02 2.85
N LEU A 193 23.52 25.32 3.92
CA LEU A 193 23.72 25.76 5.31
C LEU A 193 24.51 24.70 6.07
N ASN A 194 25.10 25.08 7.20
CA ASN A 194 25.75 24.14 8.11
C ASN A 194 24.66 23.40 8.90
N TYR A 195 24.85 22.10 9.08
CA TYR A 195 23.95 21.24 9.84
C TYR A 195 24.75 20.14 10.54
N GLN A 196 24.14 19.57 11.57
CA GLN A 196 24.64 18.38 12.25
C GLN A 196 23.79 17.19 11.84
N THR A 197 24.45 16.13 11.37
CA THR A 197 23.82 14.86 10.99
C THR A 197 24.47 13.71 11.76
N TYR A 198 24.03 12.48 11.51
CA TYR A 198 24.55 11.27 12.12
C TYR A 198 24.95 10.27 11.04
N LEU A 199 26.12 9.64 11.20
CA LEU A 199 26.65 8.61 10.32
C LEU A 199 27.29 7.49 11.14
N TYR A 200 27.34 6.29 10.57
CA TYR A 200 28.11 5.19 11.13
C TYR A 200 29.60 5.41 10.93
N ASN A 201 30.38 5.33 12.01
CA ASN A 201 31.84 5.36 11.95
C ASN A 201 32.40 3.99 11.51
N THR A 202 33.73 3.85 11.45
CA THR A 202 34.40 2.58 11.11
C THR A 202 34.19 1.46 12.13
N CYS A 203 33.85 1.80 13.38
CA CYS A 203 33.49 0.86 14.44
C CYS A 203 32.00 0.51 14.42
N ASN A 204 31.24 1.04 13.45
CA ASN A 204 29.81 0.87 13.28
C ASN A 204 28.97 1.48 14.42
N ASP A 205 29.51 2.49 15.11
CA ASP A 205 28.77 3.32 16.06
C ASP A 205 28.20 4.56 15.36
N LEU A 206 27.02 4.96 15.80
CA LEU A 206 26.37 6.18 15.32
C LEU A 206 27.07 7.41 15.93
N THR A 207 27.59 8.29 15.08
CA THR A 207 28.34 9.47 15.51
C THR A 207 27.82 10.75 14.87
N ALA A 208 27.84 11.85 15.63
CA ALA A 208 27.46 13.17 15.14
C ALA A 208 28.55 13.74 14.23
N VAL A 209 28.15 14.25 13.06
CA VAL A 209 29.05 14.83 12.06
C VAL A 209 28.51 16.18 11.62
N HIS A 210 29.40 17.18 11.51
CA HIS A 210 29.06 18.49 10.96
C HIS A 210 29.31 18.50 9.45
N SER A 211 28.35 19.03 8.70
CA SER A 211 28.41 19.09 7.24
C SER A 211 27.74 20.36 6.72
N THR A 212 27.91 20.64 5.43
CA THR A 212 27.34 21.81 4.76
C THR A 212 26.59 21.37 3.51
N GLY A 213 25.36 21.84 3.34
CA GLY A 213 24.53 21.45 2.20
C GLY A 213 23.06 21.84 2.32
N ARG A 214 22.29 21.46 1.31
CA ARG A 214 20.83 21.60 1.29
C ARG A 214 20.20 20.39 1.95
N TYR A 215 20.04 20.44 3.26
CA TYR A 215 19.51 19.36 4.06
C TYR A 215 17.98 19.35 4.12
N TYR A 216 17.41 18.18 4.39
CA TYR A 216 16.04 17.96 4.83
C TYR A 216 15.97 17.99 6.34
N SER A 217 14.82 18.38 6.88
CA SER A 217 14.58 18.33 8.32
C SER A 217 13.30 17.58 8.65
N ILE A 218 13.38 16.73 9.66
CA ILE A 218 12.26 15.98 10.22
C ILE A 218 12.28 16.07 11.75
N SER A 219 11.11 15.92 12.37
CA SER A 219 10.96 15.85 13.83
C SER A 219 10.61 14.43 14.29
N MET A 220 10.82 14.15 15.58
CA MET A 220 10.39 12.89 16.19
C MET A 220 8.88 12.69 16.09
N ASP A 221 8.09 13.77 16.23
CA ASP A 221 6.64 13.73 16.06
C ASP A 221 6.24 13.31 14.64
N TRP A 222 6.94 13.83 13.63
CA TRP A 222 6.71 13.47 12.23
C TRP A 222 6.99 11.98 11.97
N ILE A 223 8.05 11.44 12.56
CA ILE A 223 8.36 10.00 12.48
C ILE A 223 7.30 9.16 13.17
N SER A 224 6.91 9.55 14.38
CA SER A 224 5.88 8.84 15.15
C SER A 224 4.57 8.79 14.37
N GLN A 225 4.15 9.92 13.78
CA GLN A 225 2.99 9.98 12.88
C GLN A 225 3.14 9.06 11.66
N LYS A 226 4.34 8.92 11.07
CA LYS A 226 4.54 8.01 9.93
C LYS A 226 4.47 6.53 10.33
N PHE A 227 4.91 6.18 11.53
CA PHE A 227 4.69 4.85 12.09
C PHE A 227 3.21 4.61 12.42
N ASP A 228 2.52 5.61 12.98
CA ASP A 228 1.12 5.53 13.41
C ASP A 228 0.10 5.63 12.26
N GLU A 229 0.40 6.36 11.17
CA GLU A 229 -0.33 6.27 9.89
C GLU A 229 -0.21 4.86 9.28
N GLY A 230 0.75 4.07 9.78
CA GLY A 230 0.91 2.64 9.52
C GLY A 230 0.29 1.74 10.58
N LEU A 231 -0.48 2.28 11.54
CA LEU A 231 -1.24 1.57 12.58
C LEU A 231 -2.75 1.72 12.44
#